data_AF-A0A0F3GSC8-F1
#
_entry.id   AF-A0A0F3GSC8-F1
#
_cell.length_a   1.000
_cell.length_b   1.000
_cell.length_c   1.000
_cell.angle_alpha   90.00
_cell.angle_beta   90.00
_cell.angle_gamma   90.00
#
_symmetry.space_group_name_H-M   'P 1'
#
loop_
_entity.id
_entity.type
_entity.pdbx_description
1 polymer ?
#
loop_
_entity_poly.entity_id
_entity_poly.type
_entity_poly.pdbx_seq_one_letter_code
_entity_poly.pdbx_strand_id
1 'polypeptide(L)' 'MAEGRLFPPPTGFSDKARIKDMDEYDRLYKRSVEDTEGFWAEMAQTHLHWFKGWDTTLRYDFKKPFIKWFEGGKLNV' A
#
# COMPACT_ATOMS: atom_id res chain seq x y z
N MET A 1 13.61 -29.63 13.80
CA MET A 1 12.97 -28.71 14.77
C MET A 1 13.13 -27.31 14.22
N ALA A 2 12.03 -26.58 13.99
CA ALA A 2 12.11 -25.21 13.51
C ALA A 2 12.41 -24.28 14.69
N GLU A 3 13.33 -23.35 14.51
CA GLU A 3 13.66 -22.32 15.48
C GLU A 3 12.54 -21.28 15.56
N GLY A 4 12.06 -20.95 16.77
CA GLY A 4 10.88 -20.10 17.01
C GLY A 4 11.15 -18.82 17.82
N ARG A 5 12.39 -18.34 17.86
CA ARG A 5 12.73 -17.11 18.60
C ARG A 5 12.22 -15.88 17.86
N LEU A 6 11.65 -14.93 18.60
CA LEU A 6 11.21 -13.63 18.09
C LEU A 6 12.09 -12.52 18.66
N PHE A 7 12.45 -11.56 17.82
CA PHE A 7 13.29 -10.42 18.18
C PHE A 7 12.57 -9.12 17.81
N PRO A 8 11.89 -8.46 18.77
CA PRO A 8 11.23 -7.20 18.47
C PRO A 8 12.26 -6.10 18.19
N PRO A 9 11.92 -5.11 17.35
CA PRO A 9 12.79 -3.96 17.14
C PRO A 9 12.97 -3.20 18.46
N PRO A 10 14.14 -2.58 18.70
CA PRO A 10 14.32 -1.67 19.82
C PRO A 10 13.33 -0.51 19.77
N THR A 11 12.79 -0.09 20.91
CA THR A 11 11.77 0.98 21.00
C THR A 11 12.21 2.29 20.36
N GLY A 12 13.47 2.70 20.61
CA GLY A 12 14.02 3.93 20.02
C GLY A 12 14.10 3.93 18.49
N PHE A 13 14.06 2.75 17.86
CA PHE A 13 13.95 2.61 16.41
C PHE A 13 12.49 2.62 15.96
N SER A 14 11.62 1.81 16.57
CA SER A 14 10.21 1.69 16.19
C SER A 14 9.45 3.02 16.31
N ASP A 15 9.76 3.84 17.32
CA ASP A 15 9.09 5.13 17.54
C ASP A 15 9.29 6.13 16.38
N LYS A 16 10.38 5.96 15.61
CA LYS A 16 10.74 6.82 14.47
C LYS A 16 10.41 6.18 13.13
N ALA A 17 9.96 4.93 13.13
CA ALA A 17 9.57 4.23 11.92
C ALA A 17 8.25 4.75 11.37
N ARG A 18 7.99 4.53 10.07
CA ARG A 18 6.69 4.87 9.46
C ARG A 18 5.55 3.98 9.94
N ILE A 19 5.88 2.79 10.45
CA ILE A 19 4.96 1.84 11.05
C ILE A 19 5.60 1.42 12.37
N LYS A 20 4.90 1.65 13.48
CA LYS A 20 5.46 1.59 14.83
C LYS A 20 5.41 0.19 15.42
N ASP A 21 4.35 -0.54 15.11
CA ASP A 21 4.10 -1.86 15.67
C ASP A 21 3.33 -2.77 14.69
N MET A 22 3.19 -4.03 15.08
CA MET A 22 2.49 -5.04 14.28
C MET A 22 0.99 -4.75 14.17
N ASP A 23 0.37 -4.14 15.18
CA ASP A 23 -1.06 -3.82 15.12
C ASP A 23 -1.33 -2.73 14.08
N GLU A 24 -0.45 -1.72 13.97
CA GLU A 24 -0.51 -0.70 12.94
C GLU A 24 -0.27 -1.29 11.55
N TYR A 25 0.72 -2.16 11.41
CA TYR A 25 0.94 -2.90 10.17
C TYR A 25 -0.31 -3.70 9.77
N ASP A 26 -0.87 -4.50 10.67
CA ASP A 26 -2.00 -5.38 10.38
C ASP A 26 -3.25 -4.58 9.99
N ARG A 27 -3.50 -3.44 10.64
CA ARG A 27 -4.58 -2.52 10.26
C ARG A 27 -4.40 -1.97 8.85
N LEU A 28 -3.21 -1.46 8.53
CA LEU A 28 -2.92 -0.91 7.20
C LEU A 28 -2.98 -1.99 6.12
N TYR A 29 -2.39 -3.15 6.39
CA TYR A 29 -2.40 -4.29 5.48
C TYR A 29 -3.82 -4.76 5.21
N LYS A 30 -4.62 -4.98 6.25
CA LYS A 30 -6.02 -5.37 6.13
C LYS A 30 -6.79 -4.39 5.25
N ARG A 31 -6.63 -3.08 5.47
CA ARG A 31 -7.26 -2.05 4.63
C ARG A 31 -6.78 -2.12 3.18
N SER A 32 -5.49 -2.33 2.94
CA SER A 32 -4.93 -2.38 1.58
C SER A 32 -5.46 -3.54 0.73
N VAL A 33 -5.98 -4.59 1.37
CA VAL A 33 -6.58 -5.75 0.71
C VAL A 33 -8.10 -5.63 0.66
N GLU A 34 -8.75 -5.30 1.78
CA GLU A 34 -10.21 -5.24 1.87
C GLU A 34 -10.81 -4.00 1.18
N ASP A 35 -10.11 -2.86 1.23
CA ASP A 35 -10.44 -1.61 0.54
C ASP A 35 -9.29 -1.25 -0.42
N THR A 36 -9.04 -2.15 -1.37
CA THR A 36 -7.89 -2.05 -2.29
C THR A 36 -7.88 -0.70 -3.03
N GLU A 37 -8.99 -0.32 -3.67
CA GLU A 37 -9.05 0.92 -4.44
C GLU A 37 -8.95 2.18 -3.55
N GLY A 38 -9.63 2.21 -2.40
CA GLY A 38 -9.59 3.36 -1.51
C GLY A 38 -8.20 3.58 -0.92
N PHE A 39 -7.57 2.52 -0.41
CA PHE A 39 -6.23 2.58 0.15
C PHE A 39 -5.20 3.04 -0.89
N TRP A 40 -5.16 2.40 -2.06
CA TRP A 40 -4.15 2.70 -3.07
C TRP A 40 -4.39 4.04 -3.77
N ALA A 41 -5.64 4.51 -3.86
CA ALA A 41 -5.94 5.86 -4.33
C ALA A 41 -5.34 6.93 -3.40
N GLU A 42 -5.55 6.77 -2.08
CA GLU A 42 -4.99 7.67 -1.08
C GLU A 42 -3.45 7.68 -1.14
N MET A 43 -2.83 6.51 -1.12
CA MET A 43 -1.37 6.39 -1.19
C MET A 43 -0.79 7.03 -2.45
N ALA A 44 -1.42 6.82 -3.61
CA ALA A 44 -0.99 7.42 -4.86
C ALA A 44 -1.16 8.95 -4.87
N GLN A 45 -2.21 9.48 -4.23
CA GLN A 45 -2.43 10.92 -4.15
C GLN A 45 -1.47 11.60 -3.16
N THR A 46 -1.12 10.94 -2.07
CA THR A 46 -0.20 11.46 -1.04
C THR A 46 1.26 11.44 -1.50
N HIS A 47 1.67 10.39 -2.21
CA HIS A 47 3.10 10.14 -2.46
C HIS A 47 3.58 10.50 -3.87
N LEU A 48 2.69 10.74 -4.82
CA LEU A 48 3.06 11.07 -6.19
C LEU A 48 2.47 12.42 -6.61
N HIS A 49 3.19 13.12 -7.47
CA HIS A 49 2.70 14.34 -8.09
C HIS A 49 2.03 14.04 -9.43
N TRP A 50 0.74 14.35 -9.53
CA TRP A 50 -0.07 14.11 -10.72
C TRP A 50 -0.40 15.43 -11.41
N PHE A 51 -0.13 15.52 -12.71
CA PHE A 51 -0.61 16.64 -13.54
C PHE A 51 -2.10 16.52 -13.83
N LYS A 52 -2.60 15.28 -13.92
CA LYS A 52 -4.02 14.96 -14.00
C LYS A 52 -4.26 13.72 -13.14
N GLY A 53 -5.27 13.80 -12.27
CA GLY A 53 -5.81 12.63 -11.57
C GLY A 53 -6.33 11.55 -12.52
N TRP A 54 -6.58 10.37 -11.97
CA TRP A 54 -7.09 9.21 -12.72
C TRP A 54 -8.61 9.09 -12.62
N ASP A 55 -9.17 8.31 -13.55
CA ASP A 55 -10.60 8.05 -13.64
C ASP A 55 -10.95 6.67 -13.04
N THR A 56 -9.99 5.74 -12.98
CA THR A 56 -10.16 4.40 -12.39
C THR A 56 -8.90 3.99 -11.63
N THR A 57 -9.02 3.66 -10.34
CA THR A 57 -7.87 3.29 -9.52
C THR A 57 -7.31 1.92 -9.91
N LEU A 58 -8.17 0.91 -10.06
CA LEU A 58 -7.76 -0.45 -10.41
C LEU A 58 -8.75 -1.06 -11.39
N ARG A 59 -8.21 -1.70 -12.45
CA ARG A 59 -8.98 -2.56 -13.35
C ARG A 59 -8.18 -3.81 -13.64
N TYR A 60 -8.75 -4.98 -13.37
CA TYR A 60 -8.08 -6.26 -13.62
C TYR A 60 -9.06 -7.32 -14.12
N ASP A 61 -8.52 -8.33 -14.79
CA ASP A 61 -9.21 -9.57 -15.14
C ASP A 61 -8.20 -10.70 -14.99
N PHE A 62 -8.28 -11.54 -13.96
CA PHE A 62 -7.31 -12.61 -13.72
C PHE A 62 -7.38 -13.78 -14.72
N LYS A 63 -8.43 -13.86 -15.54
CA LYS A 63 -8.50 -14.86 -16.63
C LYS A 63 -7.66 -14.44 -17.83
N LYS A 64 -7.28 -13.16 -17.89
CA LYS A 64 -6.38 -12.59 -18.89
C LYS A 64 -5.15 -12.03 -18.17
N PRO A 65 -4.00 -11.87 -18.82
CA PRO A 65 -2.89 -11.13 -18.22
C PRO A 65 -3.19 -9.62 -18.30
N PHE A 66 -4.28 -9.15 -17.69
CA PHE A 66 -4.75 -7.77 -17.77
C PHE A 66 -4.89 -7.15 -16.39
N ILE A 67 -4.08 -6.12 -16.15
CA ILE A 67 -4.16 -5.28 -14.95
C ILE A 67 -3.73 -3.85 -15.32
N LYS A 68 -4.49 -2.87 -14.83
CA LYS A 68 -4.19 -1.44 -14.98
C LYS A 68 -4.46 -0.73 -13.66
N TRP A 69 -3.53 0.14 -13.31
CA TRP A 69 -3.63 1.01 -12.14
C TRP A 69 -3.69 2.47 -12.60
N PHE A 70 -4.51 3.26 -11.91
CA PHE A 70 -4.65 4.72 -12.10
C PHE A 70 -4.92 5.12 -13.56
N GLU A 71 -5.84 4.39 -14.22
CA GLU A 71 -6.18 4.60 -15.63
C GLU A 71 -6.75 6.01 -15.84
N GLY A 72 -6.21 6.73 -16.84
CA GLY A 72 -6.56 8.11 -17.14
C GLY A 72 -5.70 9.17 -16.42
N GLY A 73 -4.86 8.75 -15.47
CA GLY A 73 -3.92 9.63 -14.77
C GLY A 73 -2.71 10.02 -15.63
N LYS A 74 -2.11 11.18 -15.31
CA LYS A 74 -0.90 11.68 -15.98
C LYS A 74 0.10 12.21 -14.95
N LEU A 75 1.34 11.71 -15.03
CA LEU A 75 2.48 12.13 -14.22
C LEU A 75 3.75 12.08 -15.08
N ASN A 76 4.87 12.57 -14.53
CA ASN A 76 6.21 12.39 -15.10
C ASN A 76 7.19 11.95 -14.01
N VAL A 77 8.17 11.13 -14.39
CA VAL A 77 9.27 10.63 -13.54
C VAL A 77 10.55 11.41 -13.82
#